data_AF-A0A238ZP28-F1
#
_entry.id   AF-A0A238ZP28-F1
#
_cell.length_a   1.000
_cell.length_b   1.000
_cell.length_c   1.000
_cell.angle_alpha   90.00
_cell.angle_beta   90.00
_cell.angle_gamma   90.00
#
_symmetry.space_group_name_H-M   'P 1'
#
loop_
_entity.id
_entity.type
_entity.pdbx_description
1 polymer ?
#
loop_
_entity_poly.entity_id
_entity_poly.type
_entity_poly.pdbx_seq_one_letter_code
_entity_poly.pdbx_strand_id
1 'polypeptide(L)'
;MKCSIDCKEILPIPNNLSGKDITEELRKDEIDYLKCPECGNWLRPNILWFDEYYDEKTNKKFSSLKVAKNSGVLFIVGTSGATNLPIEIARTTLKYGGYVVDMNIEDNHFTELLKDKKRAIIVREKSSDILPIIKEQIEKGA
;
A
#
# COMPACT_ATOMS: atom_id res chain seq x y z
N MET A 1 4.66 14.18 -6.66
CA MET A 1 6.14 14.18 -6.58
C MET A 1 6.57 14.85 -5.28
N LYS A 2 7.71 14.47 -4.73
CA LYS A 2 8.30 15.03 -3.51
C LYS A 2 9.70 15.54 -3.83
N CYS A 3 10.17 16.59 -3.16
CA CYS A 3 11.57 16.98 -3.25
C CYS A 3 12.45 15.92 -2.56
N SER A 4 13.61 15.60 -3.13
CA SER A 4 14.54 14.59 -2.57
C SER A 4 15.10 14.96 -1.20
N ILE A 5 15.05 16.24 -0.82
CA ILE A 5 15.48 16.74 0.49
C ILE A 5 14.30 17.23 1.34
N ASP A 6 13.07 16.88 0.96
CA ASP A 6 11.85 17.17 1.72
C ASP A 6 11.58 18.65 2.03
N CYS A 7 12.12 19.58 1.23
CA CYS A 7 11.99 21.02 1.47
C CYS A 7 10.59 21.60 1.19
N LYS A 8 9.69 20.83 0.57
CA LYS A 8 8.34 21.26 0.18
C LYS A 8 7.32 20.13 0.32
N GLU A 9 6.06 20.53 0.42
CA GLU A 9 4.87 19.69 0.24
C GLU A 9 4.87 18.92 -1.09
N ILE A 10 4.00 17.90 -1.16
CA ILE A 10 3.81 17.07 -2.36
C ILE A 10 3.35 17.95 -3.53
N LEU A 11 4.06 17.85 -4.65
CA LEU A 11 3.76 18.54 -5.89
C LEU A 11 3.00 17.62 -6.86
N PRO A 12 2.14 18.15 -7.75
CA PRO A 12 1.58 17.35 -8.84
C PRO A 12 2.69 16.88 -9.79
N ILE A 13 2.42 15.82 -10.56
CA ILE A 13 3.29 15.45 -11.68
C ILE A 13 3.09 16.50 -12.79
N PRO A 14 4.15 17.10 -13.34
CA PRO A 14 4.05 18.03 -14.47
C PRO A 14 3.33 17.40 -15.67
N ASN A 15 2.36 18.10 -16.24
CA ASN A 15 1.58 17.62 -17.40
C ASN A 15 2.43 17.37 -18.65
N ASN A 16 3.61 17.99 -18.73
CA ASN A 16 4.52 17.89 -19.88
C ASN A 16 5.47 16.67 -19.78
N LEU A 17 5.36 15.85 -18.72
CA LEU A 17 6.10 14.60 -18.61
C LEU A 17 5.22 13.45 -19.10
N SER A 18 5.65 12.80 -20.18
CA SER A 18 5.07 11.55 -20.66
C SER A 18 5.84 10.34 -20.12
N GLY A 19 5.17 9.19 -20.05
CA GLY A 19 5.86 7.92 -19.84
C GLY A 19 6.86 7.65 -20.95
N LYS A 20 7.99 7.04 -20.60
CA LYS A 20 9.07 6.68 -21.51
C LYS A 20 9.41 5.21 -21.38
N ASP A 21 10.00 4.65 -22.44
CA ASP A 21 10.58 3.32 -22.39
C ASP A 21 11.84 3.30 -21.50
N ILE A 22 12.15 2.13 -20.93
CA ILE A 22 13.26 1.98 -19.98
C ILE A 22 14.63 2.36 -20.56
N THR A 23 14.79 2.25 -21.88
CA THR A 23 16.02 2.60 -22.59
C THR A 23 16.02 4.02 -23.15
N GLU A 24 14.91 4.75 -23.06
CA GLU A 24 14.79 6.09 -23.60
C GLU A 24 15.38 7.11 -22.63
N GLU A 25 16.33 7.92 -23.10
CA GLU A 25 16.93 8.96 -22.28
C GLU A 25 15.97 10.14 -22.05
N LEU A 26 16.13 10.79 -20.89
CA LEU A 26 15.43 12.02 -20.58
C LEU A 26 16.05 13.17 -21.37
N ARG A 27 15.21 13.96 -22.04
CA ARG A 27 15.62 15.22 -22.66
C ARG A 27 15.89 16.27 -21.57
N LYS A 28 16.61 17.32 -21.93
CA LYS A 28 16.97 18.39 -21.00
C LYS A 28 15.75 19.10 -20.40
N ASP A 29 14.74 19.39 -21.20
CA ASP A 29 13.48 20.00 -20.73
C ASP A 29 12.76 19.13 -19.69
N GLU A 30 12.78 17.81 -19.89
CA GLU A 30 12.20 16.84 -18.96
C GLU A 30 12.96 16.80 -17.63
N ILE A 31 14.30 16.82 -17.70
CA ILE A 31 15.16 16.92 -16.52
C ILE A 31 14.86 18.20 -15.73
N ASP A 32 14.68 19.33 -16.42
CA ASP A 32 14.37 20.61 -15.77
C ASP A 32 13.01 20.56 -15.04
N TYR A 33 12.00 19.89 -15.62
CA TYR A 33 10.71 19.64 -14.94
C TYR A 33 10.80 18.70 -13.74
N LEU A 34 11.87 17.91 -13.64
CA LEU A 34 12.16 17.04 -12.51
C LEU A 34 13.01 17.74 -11.44
N LYS A 35 13.18 19.07 -11.50
CA LYS A 35 13.82 19.87 -10.45
C LYS A 35 12.80 20.59 -9.59
N CYS A 36 13.08 20.67 -8.30
CA CYS A 36 12.25 21.34 -7.33
C CYS A 36 12.31 22.86 -7.59
N PRO A 37 11.17 23.54 -7.77
CA PRO A 37 11.16 24.98 -8.06
C PRO A 37 11.66 25.85 -6.89
N GLU A 38 11.70 25.33 -5.66
CA GLU A 38 12.16 26.10 -4.49
C GLU A 38 13.67 25.97 -4.25
N CYS A 39 14.25 24.79 -4.47
CA CYS A 39 15.62 24.50 -4.05
C CYS A 39 16.52 23.91 -5.14
N GLY A 40 15.97 23.63 -6.33
CA GLY A 40 16.72 23.05 -7.45
C GLY A 40 17.15 21.59 -7.29
N ASN A 41 16.89 20.95 -6.13
CA ASN A 41 17.13 19.52 -5.96
C ASN A 41 16.16 18.67 -6.78
N TRP A 42 16.46 17.39 -6.94
CA TRP A 42 15.60 16.47 -7.69
C TRP A 42 14.22 16.33 -7.04
N LEU A 43 13.20 16.27 -7.90
CA LEU A 43 11.90 15.74 -7.55
C LEU A 43 11.92 14.23 -7.78
N ARG A 44 11.23 13.50 -6.90
CA ARG A 44 11.04 12.05 -6.99
C ARG A 44 9.56 11.70 -6.91
N PRO A 45 9.14 10.50 -7.35
CA PRO A 45 7.78 10.04 -7.12
C PRO A 45 7.46 10.05 -5.63
N ASN A 46 6.21 10.36 -5.28
CA ASN A 46 5.75 10.30 -3.89
C ASN A 46 5.43 8.85 -3.51
N ILE A 47 6.47 8.03 -3.42
CA ILE A 47 6.43 6.64 -2.99
C ILE A 47 7.43 6.45 -1.85
N LEU A 48 7.14 5.51 -0.96
CA LEU A 48 8.08 5.14 0.09
C LEU A 48 9.20 4.29 -0.52
N TRP A 49 10.45 4.71 -0.35
CA TRP A 49 11.62 3.90 -0.72
C TRP A 49 12.02 2.96 0.42
N PHE A 50 12.83 1.96 0.08
CA PHE A 50 13.54 1.21 1.12
C PHE A 50 14.38 2.17 1.97
N ASP A 51 14.51 1.84 3.26
CA ASP A 51 15.16 2.67 4.29
C ASP A 51 14.48 4.01 4.61
N GLU A 52 13.32 4.31 4.01
CA GLU A 52 12.46 5.42 4.44
C GLU A 52 11.43 4.97 5.49
N TYR A 53 10.95 5.93 6.28
CA TYR A 53 9.92 5.69 7.29
C TYR A 53 8.54 6.08 6.77
N TYR A 54 7.54 5.24 7.08
CA TYR A 54 6.14 5.62 6.93
C TYR A 54 5.83 6.85 7.81
N ASP A 55 5.17 7.83 7.20
CA ASP A 55 4.62 9.00 7.88
C ASP A 55 3.12 9.18 7.57
N GLU A 56 2.46 10.10 8.28
CA GLU A 56 1.04 10.36 8.06
C GLU A 56 0.75 11.17 6.80
N LYS A 57 1.63 12.11 6.49
CA LYS A 57 1.46 13.08 5.42
C LYS A 57 1.41 12.41 4.05
N THR A 58 2.40 11.57 3.77
CA THR A 58 2.66 10.90 2.49
C THR A 58 2.07 9.49 2.46
N ASN A 59 2.13 8.75 3.57
CA ASN A 59 1.82 7.33 3.59
C ASN A 59 0.58 6.95 4.43
N LYS A 60 -0.07 7.93 5.09
CA LYS A 60 -1.29 7.72 5.90
C LYS A 60 -1.11 6.64 6.98
N LYS A 61 0.08 6.56 7.59
CA LYS A 61 0.43 5.54 8.58
C LYS A 61 -0.58 5.45 9.74
N PHE A 62 -0.88 6.57 10.39
CA PHE A 62 -1.76 6.58 11.57
C PHE A 62 -3.22 6.48 11.16
N SER A 63 -3.62 7.13 10.06
CA SER A 63 -4.98 7.02 9.53
C SER A 63 -5.33 5.58 9.13
N SER A 64 -4.43 4.86 8.47
CA SER A 64 -4.64 3.45 8.10
C SER A 64 -4.75 2.54 9.33
N LEU A 65 -3.90 2.73 10.34
CA LEU A 65 -4.01 2.01 11.62
C LEU A 65 -5.30 2.34 12.38
N LYS A 66 -5.77 3.59 12.32
CA LYS A 66 -7.06 3.98 12.89
C LYS A 66 -8.22 3.29 12.19
N VAL A 67 -8.18 3.17 10.86
CA VAL A 67 -9.19 2.38 10.11
C VAL A 67 -9.12 0.92 10.54
N ALA A 68 -7.92 0.31 10.53
CA ALA A 68 -7.70 -1.07 10.93
C ALA A 68 -8.26 -1.40 12.33
N LYS A 69 -8.09 -0.49 13.28
CA LYS A 69 -8.64 -0.58 14.64
C LYS A 69 -10.18 -0.64 14.66
N ASN A 70 -10.85 0.07 13.77
CA ASN A 70 -12.31 0.19 13.75
C ASN A 70 -12.97 -0.73 12.71
N SER A 71 -12.19 -1.50 11.94
CA SER A 71 -12.71 -2.44 10.96
C SER A 71 -13.20 -3.74 11.62
N GLY A 72 -14.43 -4.15 11.30
CA GLY A 72 -14.96 -5.46 11.69
C GLY A 72 -14.36 -6.62 10.89
N VAL A 73 -13.91 -6.37 9.65
CA VAL A 73 -13.26 -7.34 8.77
C VAL A 73 -12.14 -6.63 8.00
N LEU A 74 -10.99 -7.30 7.87
CA LEU A 74 -9.87 -6.92 7.01
C LEU A 74 -9.62 -8.04 5.99
N PHE A 75 -9.66 -7.70 4.72
CA PHE A 75 -9.22 -8.58 3.64
C PHE A 75 -7.77 -8.25 3.25
N ILE A 76 -6.91 -9.26 3.24
CA ILE A 76 -5.53 -9.18 2.78
C ILE A 76 -5.48 -9.91 1.44
N VAL A 77 -5.17 -9.19 0.37
CA VAL A 77 -5.30 -9.70 -1.00
C VAL A 77 -4.04 -9.39 -1.80
N GLY A 78 -3.40 -10.41 -2.37
CA GLY A 78 -2.27 -10.25 -3.30
C GLY A 78 -1.02 -9.62 -2.68
N THR A 79 -0.70 -9.93 -1.42
CA THR A 79 0.51 -9.45 -0.74
C THR A 79 1.12 -10.52 0.15
N SER A 80 2.45 -10.61 0.15
CA SER A 80 3.19 -11.53 1.01
C SER A 80 3.39 -11.03 2.44
N GLY A 81 3.03 -9.76 2.72
CA GLY A 81 3.27 -9.15 4.03
C GLY A 81 4.75 -8.94 4.38
N ALA A 82 5.65 -8.97 3.39
CA ALA A 82 7.10 -8.80 3.60
C ALA A 82 7.53 -7.38 4.05
N THR A 83 6.59 -6.44 4.16
CA THR A 83 6.83 -5.08 4.65
C THR A 83 6.07 -4.84 5.95
N ASN A 84 6.55 -3.89 6.76
CA ASN A 84 6.11 -3.76 8.16
C ASN A 84 4.68 -3.23 8.33
N LEU A 85 4.26 -2.21 7.58
CA LEU A 85 2.96 -1.57 7.81
C LEU A 85 1.76 -2.51 7.57
N PRO A 86 1.71 -3.33 6.50
CA PRO A 86 0.63 -4.30 6.31
C PRO A 86 0.48 -5.29 7.47
N ILE A 87 1.58 -5.79 8.03
CA ILE A 87 1.56 -6.69 9.20
C ILE A 87 0.98 -5.99 10.42
N GLU A 88 1.35 -4.73 10.65
CA GLU A 88 0.82 -3.95 11.77
C GLU A 88 -0.66 -3.61 11.60
N ILE A 89 -1.15 -3.42 10.37
CA ILE A 89 -2.58 -3.30 10.06
C ILE A 89 -3.32 -4.58 10.47
N ALA A 90 -2.85 -5.74 10.04
CA ALA A 90 -3.47 -7.04 10.38
C ALA A 90 -3.46 -7.29 11.89
N ARG A 91 -2.31 -7.04 12.55
CA ARG A 91 -2.18 -7.16 14.02
C ARG A 91 -3.15 -6.23 14.74
N THR A 92 -3.30 -5.00 14.26
CA THR A 92 -4.22 -4.01 14.82
C THR A 92 -5.67 -4.48 14.72
N THR A 93 -6.11 -4.94 13.55
CA THR A 93 -7.48 -5.45 13.37
C THR A 93 -7.78 -6.62 14.32
N LEU A 94 -6.89 -7.62 14.40
CA LEU A 94 -7.07 -8.75 15.32
C LEU A 94 -7.13 -8.33 16.80
N LYS A 95 -6.27 -7.38 17.18
CA LYS A 95 -6.18 -6.85 18.55
C LYS A 95 -7.48 -6.18 18.97
N TYR A 96 -8.09 -5.39 18.10
CA TYR A 96 -9.34 -4.66 18.39
C TYR A 96 -10.60 -5.42 18.03
N GLY A 97 -10.44 -6.60 17.46
CA GLY A 97 -11.45 -7.63 17.46
C GLY A 97 -12.15 -7.88 16.14
N GLY A 98 -11.66 -7.28 15.07
CA GLY A 98 -12.05 -7.61 13.72
C GLY A 98 -11.55 -8.99 13.28
N TYR A 99 -12.18 -9.49 12.23
CA TYR A 99 -11.74 -10.67 11.49
C TYR A 99 -10.66 -10.28 10.48
N VAL A 100 -9.70 -11.19 10.26
CA VAL A 100 -8.73 -11.07 9.17
C VAL A 100 -8.91 -12.23 8.20
N VAL A 101 -9.06 -11.93 6.93
CA VAL A 101 -9.17 -12.89 5.84
C VAL A 101 -7.94 -12.75 4.95
N ASP A 102 -7.06 -13.75 4.98
CA ASP A 102 -5.83 -13.79 4.18
C ASP A 102 -6.07 -14.58 2.90
N MET A 103 -6.07 -13.88 1.76
CA MET A 103 -6.41 -14.39 0.44
C MET A 103 -5.23 -14.21 -0.51
N ASN A 104 -4.39 -15.23 -0.57
CA ASN A 104 -3.14 -15.21 -1.33
C ASN A 104 -2.87 -16.59 -1.91
N ILE A 105 -2.12 -16.70 -3.00
CA ILE A 105 -1.85 -17.98 -3.67
C ILE A 105 -1.00 -18.94 -2.81
N GLU A 106 -0.25 -18.42 -1.84
CA GLU A 106 0.73 -19.14 -1.03
C GLU A 106 0.72 -18.66 0.42
N ASP A 107 1.34 -19.43 1.29
CA ASP A 107 1.64 -19.01 2.66
C ASP A 107 2.62 -17.84 2.68
N ASN A 108 2.47 -16.98 3.69
CA ASN A 108 3.10 -15.67 3.72
C ASN A 108 3.33 -15.20 5.17
N HIS A 109 3.81 -13.98 5.36
CA HIS A 109 4.13 -13.45 6.70
C HIS A 109 2.89 -13.32 7.62
N PHE A 110 1.68 -13.28 7.05
CA PHE A 110 0.44 -13.30 7.82
C PHE A 110 0.06 -14.70 8.29
N THR A 111 0.49 -15.78 7.63
CA THR A 111 0.14 -17.17 8.01
C THR A 111 0.45 -17.43 9.49
N GLU A 112 1.66 -17.11 9.93
CA GLU A 112 2.08 -17.30 11.32
C GLU A 112 1.35 -16.36 12.29
N LEU A 113 1.05 -15.13 11.87
CA LEU A 113 0.26 -14.18 12.68
C LEU A 113 -1.17 -14.69 12.92
N LEU A 114 -1.75 -15.35 11.92
CA LEU A 114 -3.13 -15.82 11.88
C LEU A 114 -3.31 -17.23 12.45
N LYS A 115 -2.22 -17.97 12.60
CA LYS A 115 -2.22 -19.29 13.21
C LYS A 115 -2.91 -19.28 14.58
N ASP A 116 -3.82 -20.23 14.76
CA ASP A 116 -4.64 -20.44 15.97
C ASP A 116 -5.55 -19.26 16.35
N LYS A 117 -5.74 -18.26 15.47
CA LYS A 117 -6.66 -17.15 15.74
C LYS A 117 -8.09 -17.55 15.36
N LYS A 118 -9.01 -17.47 16.33
CA LYS A 118 -10.45 -17.71 16.12
C LYS A 118 -11.10 -16.75 15.12
N ARG A 119 -10.50 -15.58 14.90
CA ARG A 119 -10.98 -14.52 13.99
C ARG A 119 -10.09 -14.39 12.76
N ALA A 120 -9.61 -15.52 12.25
CA ALA A 120 -8.84 -15.57 11.03
C ALA A 120 -9.44 -16.58 10.06
N ILE A 121 -9.40 -16.24 8.78
CA ILE A 121 -9.72 -17.15 7.68
C ILE A 121 -8.54 -17.09 6.72
N ILE A 122 -8.04 -18.25 6.33
CA ILE A 122 -6.92 -18.37 5.40
C ILE A 122 -7.44 -19.05 4.13
N VAL A 123 -7.27 -18.39 2.99
CA VAL A 123 -7.64 -18.89 1.67
C VAL A 123 -6.41 -18.87 0.78
N ARG A 124 -6.12 -20.03 0.16
CA ARG A 124 -5.00 -20.22 -0.75
C ARG A 124 -5.48 -20.34 -2.18
N GLU A 125 -5.77 -19.19 -2.79
CA GLU A 125 -6.35 -19.12 -4.13
C GLU A 125 -5.99 -17.79 -4.81
N LYS A 126 -6.09 -17.74 -6.14
CA LYS A 126 -5.92 -16.48 -6.89
C LYS A 126 -7.03 -15.50 -6.53
N SER A 127 -6.66 -14.24 -6.27
CA SER A 127 -7.61 -13.17 -5.97
C SER A 127 -8.66 -12.96 -7.08
N SER A 128 -8.29 -13.18 -8.35
CA SER A 128 -9.20 -13.15 -9.49
C SER A 128 -10.35 -14.15 -9.39
N ASP A 129 -10.14 -15.26 -8.67
CA ASP A 129 -11.06 -16.38 -8.66
C ASP A 129 -11.93 -16.33 -7.40
N ILE A 130 -11.35 -15.94 -6.25
CA ILE A 130 -12.07 -15.87 -4.97
C ILE A 130 -12.88 -14.58 -4.77
N LEU A 131 -12.41 -13.42 -5.27
CA LEU A 131 -13.13 -12.15 -5.07
C LEU A 131 -14.55 -12.15 -5.69
N PRO A 132 -14.77 -12.68 -6.91
CA PRO A 132 -16.12 -12.82 -7.46
C PRO A 132 -17.05 -13.67 -6.59
N ILE A 133 -16.54 -14.76 -6.01
CA ILE A 133 -17.32 -15.64 -5.11
C ILE A 133 -17.72 -14.87 -3.85
N ILE A 134 -16.79 -14.15 -3.22
CA ILE A 134 -17.09 -13.33 -2.03
C ILE A 134 -18.14 -12.28 -2.35
N LYS A 135 -18.02 -11.61 -3.51
CA LYS A 135 -19.01 -10.64 -3.97
C LYS A 135 -20.41 -11.27 -4.05
N GLU A 136 -20.53 -12.43 -4.69
CA GLU A 136 -21.81 -13.15 -4.81
C GLU A 136 -22.40 -13.50 -3.43
N GLN A 137 -21.57 -13.95 -2.48
CA GLN A 137 -22.03 -14.27 -1.13
C GLN A 137 -22.51 -13.03 -0.36
N ILE A 138 -21.81 -11.90 -0.50
CA ILE A 138 -22.22 -10.63 0.12
C ILE A 138 -23.56 -10.17 -0.48
N GLU A 139 -23.72 -10.26 -1.80
CA GLU A 139 -24.96 -9.87 -2.49
C GLU A 139 -26.15 -10.77 -2.13
N LYS A 140 -25.93 -12.06 -1.89
CA LYS A 140 -26.97 -12.99 -1.44
C LYS A 140 -27.39 -12.79 0.01
N GLY A 141 -26.49 -12.28 0.85
CA GLY A 141 -26.70 -12.07 2.28
C GLY A 141 -27.24 -10.68 2.64
N ALA A 142 -27.34 -9.77 1.67
CA ALA A 142 -27.89 -8.42 1.80
C ALA A 142 -29.38 -8.38 1.43
#